data_AF-A0A9E4CUT1-F1
#
_entry.id   AF-A0A9E4CUT1-F1
#
_cell.length_a   1.000
_cell.length_b   1.000
_cell.length_c   1.000
_cell.angle_alpha   90.00
_cell.angle_beta   90.00
_cell.angle_gamma   90.00
#
_symmetry.space_group_name_H-M   'P 1'
#
loop_
_entity.id
_entity.type
_entity.pdbx_description
1 polymer ?
#
loop_
_entity_poly.entity_id
_entity_poly.type
_entity_poly.pdbx_seq_one_letter_code
_entity_poly.pdbx_strand_id
1 'polypeptide(L)'
;MADPFKPRAPFAPWDRRQLPGLFDVEETARRVGHYKWAEMKLFEALGGWVATVPELDVKMRLGTHCYHHAWHAELWHKRLPELREMNPDRLTVPANDAMVRFVEALTEPEAPEQTIEKLVGVYRVFIPHFIA
;
A
#
# COMPACT_ATOMS: atom_id res chain seq x y z
N MET A 1 -10.84 -21.67 25.73
CA MET A 1 -10.21 -20.73 24.77
C MET A 1 -11.11 -19.52 24.65
N ALA A 2 -10.56 -18.30 24.53
CA ALA A 2 -11.36 -17.10 24.34
C ALA A 2 -11.90 -17.05 22.90
N ASP A 3 -13.16 -16.68 22.71
CA ASP A 3 -13.77 -16.47 21.41
C ASP A 3 -13.10 -15.26 20.70
N PRO A 4 -12.42 -15.46 19.56
CA PRO A 4 -11.72 -14.39 18.85
C PRO A 4 -12.65 -13.39 18.16
N PHE A 5 -13.93 -13.73 17.98
CA PHE A 5 -14.92 -12.87 17.32
C PHE A 5 -15.78 -12.07 18.32
N LYS A 6 -15.66 -12.35 19.62
CA LYS A 6 -16.37 -11.60 20.66
C LYS A 6 -15.82 -10.17 20.75
N PRO A 7 -16.66 -9.13 20.63
CA PRO A 7 -16.23 -7.75 20.82
C PRO A 7 -15.62 -7.59 22.22
N ARG A 8 -14.40 -7.05 22.29
CA ARG A 8 -13.78 -6.71 23.57
C ARG A 8 -14.52 -5.53 24.17
N ALA A 9 -14.76 -5.56 25.48
CA ALA A 9 -15.30 -4.40 26.18
C ALA A 9 -14.36 -3.21 25.94
N PRO A 10 -14.88 -2.03 25.56
CA PRO A 10 -14.05 -0.86 25.36
C PRO A 10 -13.32 -0.52 26.66
N PHE A 11 -12.08 -0.05 26.54
CA PHE A 11 -11.34 0.45 27.70
C PHE A 11 -12.09 1.64 28.32
N ALA A 12 -12.01 1.77 29.63
CA ALA A 12 -12.60 2.91 30.31
C ALA A 12 -11.91 4.21 29.85
N PRO A 13 -12.62 5.34 29.67
CA PRO A 13 -12.03 6.59 29.19
C PRO A 13 -10.88 7.14 30.04
N TRP A 14 -10.79 6.74 31.31
CA TRP A 14 -9.72 7.11 32.25
C TRP A 14 -8.60 6.07 32.34
N ASP A 15 -8.66 5.02 31.53
CA ASP A 15 -7.60 4.01 31.46
C ASP A 15 -6.35 4.63 30.80
N ARG A 16 -5.31 4.83 31.61
CA ARG A 16 -4.03 5.41 31.17
C ARG A 16 -2.99 4.37 30.78
N ARG A 17 -3.35 3.09 30.76
CA ARG A 17 -2.40 2.04 30.39
C ARG A 17 -1.97 2.26 28.94
N GLN A 18 -0.66 2.34 28.73
CA GLN A 18 -0.12 2.27 27.38
C GLN A 18 -0.29 0.85 26.88
N LEU A 19 -0.92 0.70 25.71
CA LEU A 19 -1.04 -0.59 25.07
C LEU A 19 0.36 -1.04 24.63
N PRO A 20 0.73 -2.31 24.89
CA PRO A 20 2.01 -2.84 24.42
C PRO A 20 2.04 -2.84 22.89
N GLY A 21 3.15 -2.40 22.30
CA GLY A 21 3.36 -2.34 20.86
C GLY A 21 4.70 -1.71 20.53
N LEU A 22 5.22 -1.99 19.33
CA LEU A 22 6.45 -1.35 18.82
C LEU A 22 6.23 0.15 18.50
N PHE A 23 4.98 0.54 18.24
CA PHE A 23 4.58 1.86 17.79
C PHE A 23 3.34 2.32 18.55
N ASP A 24 3.19 3.63 18.74
CA ASP A 24 1.93 4.20 19.20
C ASP A 24 0.85 4.20 18.09
N VAL A 25 -0.35 4.64 18.44
CA VAL A 25 -1.50 4.64 17.51
C VAL A 25 -1.27 5.60 16.34
N GLU A 26 -0.69 6.76 16.57
CA GLU A 26 -0.46 7.77 15.54
C GLU A 26 0.60 7.29 14.54
N GLU A 27 1.69 6.74 15.05
CA GLU A 27 2.76 6.15 14.27
C GLU A 27 2.27 4.95 13.45
N THR A 28 1.43 4.10 14.06
CA THR A 28 0.80 2.98 13.36
C THR A 28 -0.10 3.47 12.24
N ALA A 29 -0.96 4.47 12.50
CA ALA A 29 -1.86 5.03 11.51
C ALA A 29 -1.09 5.66 10.34
N ARG A 30 -0.01 6.37 10.63
CA ARG A 30 0.90 6.95 9.63
C ARG A 30 1.53 5.87 8.75
N ARG A 31 2.09 4.82 9.35
CA ARG A 31 2.68 3.68 8.61
C ARG A 31 1.66 2.99 7.72
N VAL A 32 0.47 2.69 8.24
CA VAL A 32 -0.62 2.09 7.47
C VAL A 32 -0.98 2.97 6.27
N GLY A 33 -1.04 4.29 6.47
CA GLY A 33 -1.27 5.26 5.40
C GLY A 33 -0.18 5.24 4.31
N HIS A 34 1.08 5.14 4.70
CA HIS A 34 2.21 5.00 3.76
C HIS A 34 2.13 3.70 2.95
N TYR A 35 1.80 2.56 3.59
CA TYR A 35 1.63 1.27 2.90
C TYR A 35 0.45 1.31 1.92
N LYS A 36 -0.69 1.91 2.33
CA LYS A 36 -1.83 2.13 1.43
C LYS A 36 -1.41 2.96 0.21
N TRP A 37 -0.68 4.06 0.42
CA TRP A 37 -0.20 4.91 -0.67
C TRP A 37 0.69 4.13 -1.64
N ALA A 38 1.62 3.33 -1.13
CA ALA A 38 2.52 2.50 -1.95
C ALA A 38 1.76 1.45 -2.77
N GLU A 39 0.77 0.76 -2.17
CA GLU A 39 -0.10 -0.19 -2.86
C GLU A 39 -0.93 0.49 -3.96
N MET A 40 -1.45 1.70 -3.71
CA MET A 40 -2.14 2.48 -4.73
C MET A 40 -1.23 2.84 -5.91
N LYS A 41 0.04 3.19 -5.65
CA LYS A 41 1.01 3.47 -6.73
C LYS A 41 1.36 2.24 -7.54
N LEU A 42 1.47 1.07 -6.92
CA LEU A 42 1.64 -0.19 -7.66
C LEU A 42 0.41 -0.50 -8.52
N PHE A 43 -0.80 -0.33 -7.99
CA PHE A 43 -2.04 -0.46 -8.77
C PHE A 43 -2.07 0.48 -9.99
N GLU A 44 -1.81 1.77 -9.78
CA GLU A 44 -1.80 2.79 -10.84
C GLU A 44 -0.77 2.46 -11.93
N ALA A 45 0.47 2.13 -11.54
CA ALA A 45 1.55 1.81 -12.48
C ALA A 45 1.23 0.56 -13.30
N LEU A 46 0.88 -0.55 -12.63
CA LEU A 46 0.55 -1.80 -13.29
C LEU A 46 -0.65 -1.64 -14.22
N GLY A 47 -1.72 -0.99 -13.75
CA GLY A 47 -2.93 -0.72 -14.52
C GLY A 47 -2.69 0.14 -15.75
N GLY A 48 -1.89 1.20 -15.63
CA GLY A 48 -1.49 2.05 -16.75
C GLY A 48 -0.70 1.28 -17.81
N TRP A 49 0.22 0.41 -17.39
CA TRP A 49 1.06 -0.35 -18.31
C TRP A 49 0.35 -1.50 -19.03
N VAL A 50 -0.79 -2.01 -18.52
CA VAL A 50 -1.61 -2.99 -19.26
C VAL A 50 -1.97 -2.47 -20.66
N ALA A 51 -2.17 -1.15 -20.79
CA ALA A 51 -2.50 -0.52 -22.05
C ALA A 51 -1.31 -0.40 -23.02
N THR A 52 -0.07 -0.30 -22.51
CA THR A 52 1.12 0.03 -23.32
C THR A 52 2.02 -1.17 -23.62
N VAL A 53 2.07 -2.18 -22.75
CA VAL A 53 2.85 -3.41 -22.96
C VAL A 53 2.28 -4.19 -24.16
N PRO A 54 3.10 -4.69 -25.11
CA PRO A 54 2.59 -5.46 -26.25
C PRO A 54 2.37 -6.96 -25.95
N GLU A 55 3.13 -7.55 -25.03
CA GLU A 55 3.11 -8.99 -24.76
C GLU A 55 1.85 -9.42 -23.98
N LEU A 56 1.08 -10.36 -24.54
CA LEU A 56 -0.23 -10.77 -23.99
C LEU A 56 -0.12 -11.47 -22.64
N ASP A 57 0.86 -12.35 -22.48
CA ASP A 57 1.15 -13.05 -21.23
C ASP A 57 1.53 -12.06 -20.12
N VAL A 58 2.33 -11.05 -20.44
CA VAL A 58 2.67 -9.96 -19.52
C VAL A 58 1.42 -9.17 -19.14
N LYS A 59 0.57 -8.79 -20.10
CA LYS A 59 -0.71 -8.11 -19.79
C LYS A 59 -1.57 -8.88 -18.80
N MET A 60 -1.73 -10.19 -19.00
CA MET A 60 -2.53 -11.01 -18.09
C MET A 60 -1.97 -10.98 -16.66
N ARG A 61 -0.64 -11.06 -16.51
CA ARG A 61 0.03 -10.98 -15.21
C ARG A 61 -0.10 -9.61 -14.56
N LEU A 62 0.12 -8.54 -15.33
CA LEU A 62 -0.06 -7.16 -14.85
C LEU A 62 -1.51 -6.93 -14.41
N GLY A 63 -2.51 -7.41 -15.17
CA GLY A 63 -3.92 -7.29 -14.82
C GLY A 63 -4.27 -7.99 -13.51
N THR A 64 -3.78 -9.22 -13.28
CA THR A 64 -3.98 -9.94 -12.02
C THR A 64 -3.36 -9.19 -10.84
N HIS A 65 -2.11 -8.75 -10.96
CA HIS A 65 -1.42 -8.08 -9.85
C HIS A 65 -1.94 -6.67 -9.59
N CYS A 66 -2.34 -5.94 -10.64
CA CYS A 66 -3.05 -4.67 -10.53
C CYS A 66 -4.26 -4.83 -9.60
N TYR A 67 -5.11 -5.84 -9.83
CA TYR A 67 -6.22 -6.14 -8.93
C TYR A 67 -5.78 -6.46 -7.50
N HIS A 68 -4.72 -7.26 -7.31
CA HIS A 68 -4.20 -7.56 -5.97
C HIS A 68 -3.75 -6.31 -5.21
N HIS A 69 -3.00 -5.41 -5.86
CA HIS A 69 -2.55 -4.16 -5.23
C HIS A 69 -3.72 -3.23 -4.89
N ALA A 70 -4.76 -3.16 -5.75
CA ALA A 70 -5.99 -2.45 -5.41
C ALA A 70 -6.67 -3.06 -4.17
N TRP A 71 -6.77 -4.38 -4.11
CA TRP A 71 -7.36 -5.08 -2.97
C TRP A 71 -6.54 -4.85 -1.69
N HIS A 72 -5.21 -4.91 -1.76
CA HIS A 72 -4.34 -4.63 -0.63
C HIS A 72 -4.48 -3.18 -0.13
N ALA A 73 -4.55 -2.21 -1.04
CA ALA A 73 -4.82 -0.82 -0.67
C ALA A 73 -6.15 -0.69 0.12
N GLU A 74 -7.17 -1.45 -0.26
CA GLU A 74 -8.43 -1.49 0.49
C GLU A 74 -8.29 -2.21 1.84
N LEU A 75 -7.49 -3.27 1.93
CA LEU A 75 -7.18 -3.92 3.21
C LEU A 75 -6.47 -2.95 4.17
N TRP A 76 -5.53 -2.15 3.68
CA TRP A 76 -4.90 -1.10 4.48
C TRP A 76 -5.88 0.01 4.86
N HIS A 77 -6.74 0.42 3.93
CA HIS A 77 -7.75 1.44 4.19
C HIS A 77 -8.67 1.03 5.36
N LYS A 78 -9.11 -0.23 5.40
CA LYS A 78 -9.92 -0.80 6.49
C LYS A 78 -9.21 -0.84 7.85
N ARG A 79 -7.89 -0.59 7.90
CA ARG A 79 -7.09 -0.51 9.13
C ARG A 79 -6.85 0.93 9.58
N LEU A 80 -7.11 1.92 8.74
CA LEU A 80 -6.96 3.31 9.14
C LEU A 80 -8.00 3.65 10.22
N PRO A 81 -7.65 4.49 11.21
CA PRO A 81 -8.59 4.87 12.24
C PRO A 81 -9.79 5.62 11.65
N GLU A 82 -11.00 5.23 12.04
CA GLU A 82 -12.25 5.94 11.70
C GLU A 82 -12.49 7.17 12.60
N LEU A 83 -11.51 7.53 13.43
CA LEU A 83 -11.59 8.66 14.34
C LEU A 83 -11.53 9.98 13.56
N ARG A 84 -12.44 10.91 13.89
CA ARG A 84 -12.59 12.20 13.22
C ARG A 84 -11.28 13.01 13.09
N GLU A 85 -10.37 12.87 14.05
CA GLU A 85 -9.07 13.57 14.08
C GLU A 85 -8.01 12.91 13.17
N MET A 86 -8.23 11.66 12.77
CA MET A 86 -7.33 10.83 11.96
C MET A 86 -7.96 10.55 10.60
N ASN A 87 -8.19 11.60 9.80
CA ASN A 87 -8.79 11.47 8.48
C ASN A 87 -7.94 10.54 7.58
N PRO A 88 -8.49 9.40 7.09
CA PRO A 88 -7.77 8.44 6.25
C PRO A 88 -7.11 9.05 5.00
N ASP A 89 -7.73 10.04 4.38
CA ASP A 89 -7.21 10.68 3.17
C ASP A 89 -5.98 11.55 3.48
N ARG A 90 -5.94 12.16 4.67
CA ARG A 90 -4.77 12.92 5.14
C ARG A 90 -3.62 12.03 5.57
N LEU A 91 -3.91 10.77 5.90
CA LEU A 91 -2.91 9.76 6.28
C LEU A 91 -2.37 8.99 5.07
N THR A 92 -3.12 8.92 3.96
CA THR A 92 -2.71 8.23 2.74
C THR A 92 -1.73 9.10 1.93
N VAL A 93 -0.52 9.24 2.43
CA VAL A 93 0.55 10.09 1.88
C VAL A 93 1.83 9.27 1.65
N PRO A 94 2.76 9.72 0.78
CA PRO A 94 4.05 9.06 0.66
C PRO A 94 4.82 9.08 1.97
N ALA A 95 5.66 8.06 2.20
CA ALA A 95 6.45 7.96 3.42
C ALA A 95 7.49 9.09 3.58
N ASN A 96 8.04 9.56 2.46
CA ASN A 96 9.02 10.63 2.35
C ASN A 96 9.24 10.99 0.86
N ASP A 97 9.99 12.06 0.61
CA ASP A 97 10.30 12.52 -0.76
C ASP A 97 11.13 11.51 -1.57
N ALA A 98 11.92 10.65 -0.92
CA ALA A 98 12.68 9.62 -1.62
C ALA A 98 11.75 8.55 -2.21
N MET A 99 10.66 8.21 -1.51
CA MET A 99 9.63 7.31 -2.02
C MET A 99 8.89 7.92 -3.21
N VAL A 100 8.64 9.22 -3.20
CA VAL A 100 8.03 9.94 -4.34
C VAL A 100 8.94 9.83 -5.57
N ARG A 101 10.21 10.24 -5.43
CA ARG A 101 11.19 10.13 -6.53
C ARG A 101 11.40 8.71 -7.02
N PHE A 102 11.36 7.74 -6.11
CA PHE A 102 11.43 6.33 -6.48
C PHE A 102 10.25 5.90 -7.35
N VAL A 103 9.02 6.26 -6.96
CA VAL A 103 7.83 5.95 -7.78
C VAL A 103 7.87 6.67 -9.11
N GLU A 104 8.29 7.94 -9.16
CA GLU A 104 8.46 8.68 -10.42
C GLU A 104 9.43 7.95 -11.36
N ALA A 105 10.61 7.58 -10.88
CA ALA A 105 11.61 6.85 -11.67
C ALA A 105 11.15 5.44 -12.07
N LEU A 106 10.39 4.76 -11.19
CA LEU A 106 9.77 3.47 -11.49
C LEU A 106 8.77 3.57 -12.65
N THR A 107 8.03 4.67 -12.72
CA THR A 107 6.96 4.88 -13.72
C THR A 107 7.42 5.57 -15.00
N GLU A 108 8.63 6.13 -15.02
CA GLU A 108 9.22 6.81 -16.19
C GLU A 108 9.22 5.95 -17.48
N PRO A 109 9.45 4.62 -17.45
CA PRO A 109 9.33 3.79 -18.65
C PRO A 109 7.86 3.63 -19.07
N GLU A 110 7.42 4.36 -20.08
CA GLU A 110 6.05 4.28 -20.61
C GLU A 110 5.97 3.55 -21.95
N ALA A 111 7.06 3.54 -22.72
CA ALA A 111 7.04 3.10 -24.12
C ALA A 111 6.78 1.58 -24.25
N PRO A 112 6.17 1.12 -25.35
CA PRO A 112 5.87 -0.30 -25.57
C PRO A 112 7.10 -1.22 -25.57
N GLU A 113 8.25 -0.71 -25.99
CA GLU A 113 9.52 -1.44 -26.05
C GLU A 113 10.21 -1.57 -24.69
N GLN A 114 9.70 -0.91 -23.65
CA GLN A 114 10.31 -0.86 -22.31
C GLN A 114 9.68 -1.87 -21.33
N THR A 115 9.14 -2.99 -21.83
CA THR A 115 8.50 -4.01 -20.98
C THR A 115 9.45 -4.53 -19.90
N ILE A 116 10.73 -4.73 -20.22
CA ILE A 116 11.70 -5.27 -19.25
C ILE A 116 11.97 -4.29 -18.11
N GLU A 117 12.13 -2.99 -18.41
CA GLU A 117 12.35 -1.93 -17.44
C GLU A 117 11.17 -1.85 -16.46
N LYS A 118 9.93 -1.84 -17.00
CA LYS A 118 8.69 -1.89 -16.22
C LYS A 118 8.67 -3.09 -15.26
N LEU A 119 8.96 -4.28 -15.77
CA LEU A 119 8.93 -5.52 -15.00
C LEU A 119 10.04 -5.62 -13.96
N VAL A 120 11.27 -5.22 -14.29
CA VAL A 120 12.40 -5.23 -13.35
C VAL A 120 12.14 -4.26 -12.22
N GLY A 121 11.69 -3.04 -12.53
CA GLY A 121 11.35 -2.04 -11.52
C GLY A 121 10.36 -2.57 -10.48
N VAL A 122 9.27 -3.22 -10.92
CA VAL A 122 8.26 -3.72 -9.99
C VAL A 122 8.68 -5.02 -9.32
N TYR A 123 9.05 -6.05 -10.10
CA TYR A 123 9.18 -7.42 -9.59
C TYR A 123 10.57 -7.76 -9.04
N ARG A 124 11.60 -6.98 -9.39
CA ARG A 124 12.96 -7.17 -8.86
C ARG A 124 13.36 -6.10 -7.85
N VAL A 125 12.71 -4.94 -7.87
CA VAL A 125 13.04 -3.82 -6.98
C VAL A 125 11.90 -3.52 -6.01
N PHE A 126 10.78 -2.98 -6.46
CA PHE A 126 9.75 -2.48 -5.54
C PHE A 126 9.16 -3.60 -4.67
N ILE A 127 8.49 -4.60 -5.25
CA ILE A 127 7.77 -5.62 -4.48
C ILE A 127 8.68 -6.35 -3.49
N PRO A 128 9.88 -6.84 -3.87
CA PRO A 128 10.75 -7.54 -2.93
C PRO A 128 11.17 -6.71 -1.71
N HIS A 129 11.37 -5.40 -1.87
CA HIS A 129 11.76 -4.51 -0.76
C HIS A 129 10.57 -3.96 0.01
N PHE A 130 9.36 -4.07 -0.54
CA PHE A 130 8.13 -3.61 0.10
C PHE A 130 7.59 -4.61 1.13
N ILE A 131 7.81 -5.91 0.89
CA ILE A 131 7.36 -7.01 1.76
C ILE A 131 8.42 -7.48 2.77
N ALA A 132 9.65 -6.98 2.68
CA ALA A 132 10.80 -7.39 3.47
C ALA A 132 10.91 -6.67 4.83
#